data_AF-A0A8B3EGX4-F1
#
_entry.id   AF-A0A8B3EGX4-F1
#
_cell.length_a   1.000
_cell.length_b   1.000
_cell.length_c   1.000
_cell.angle_alpha   90.00
_cell.angle_beta   90.00
_cell.angle_gamma   90.00
#
_symmetry.space_group_name_H-M   'P 1'
#
loop_
_entity.id
_entity.type
_entity.pdbx_description
1 polymer ?
#
loop_
_entity_poly.entity_id
_entity_poly.type
_entity_poly.pdbx_seq_one_letter_code
_entity_poly.pdbx_strand_id
1 'polypeptide(L)'
;MTNKFLNAGEVVVGVESKYCSNNGAYELAYVWTGKEVRIENYANAYNQGAHDDAVVNASPEQVKAAGDWWESYSNERNNSYDGCTVILSRSRKAPNKVPLKVIQSEPAYYNDYNQRVDAQIHVELEAGSVWVNQSCIAEVVKVPRPFWATK
;
A
#
# COMPACT_ATOMS: atom_id res chain seq x y z
N MET A 1 -29.60 6.20 -0.58
CA MET A 1 -29.13 5.28 0.47
C MET A 1 -28.00 5.99 1.20
N THR A 2 -28.01 5.99 2.52
CA THR A 2 -26.98 6.65 3.34
C THR A 2 -26.03 5.56 3.80
N ASN A 3 -24.82 5.54 3.27
CA ASN A 3 -23.77 4.64 3.73
C ASN A 3 -23.52 4.90 5.22
N LYS A 4 -23.88 3.94 6.09
CA LYS A 4 -23.83 4.10 7.56
C LYS A 4 -22.41 4.17 8.12
N PHE A 5 -21.39 3.86 7.32
CA PHE A 5 -19.99 3.85 7.72
C PHE A 5 -19.25 5.15 7.37
N LEU A 6 -19.88 6.04 6.60
CA LEU A 6 -19.34 7.35 6.28
C LEU A 6 -19.88 8.40 7.26
N ASN A 7 -18.97 9.12 7.90
CA ASN A 7 -19.34 10.35 8.59
C ASN A 7 -19.66 11.47 7.59
N ALA A 8 -20.32 12.52 8.06
CA ALA A 8 -20.60 13.68 7.21
C ALA A 8 -19.29 14.28 6.65
N GLY A 9 -19.23 14.39 5.32
CA GLY A 9 -18.05 14.90 4.59
C GLY A 9 -17.03 13.83 4.19
N GLU A 10 -17.20 12.59 4.61
CA GLU A 10 -16.37 11.47 4.14
C GLU A 10 -16.85 10.96 2.78
N VAL A 11 -15.89 10.55 1.95
CA VAL A 11 -16.15 10.00 0.61
C VAL A 11 -15.33 8.76 0.36
N VAL A 12 -15.87 7.82 -0.41
CA VAL A 12 -15.13 6.65 -0.89
C VAL A 12 -14.36 7.06 -2.15
N VAL A 13 -13.03 6.93 -2.10
CA VAL A 13 -12.12 7.26 -3.21
C VAL A 13 -11.72 6.03 -4.04
N GLY A 14 -11.86 4.83 -3.47
CA GLY A 14 -11.54 3.59 -4.16
C GLY A 14 -12.20 2.39 -3.49
N VAL A 15 -12.40 1.34 -4.26
CA VAL A 15 -12.98 0.08 -3.78
C VAL A 15 -12.18 -1.07 -4.36
N GLU A 16 -11.79 -2.02 -3.52
CA GLU A 16 -11.09 -3.23 -3.92
C GLU A 16 -11.88 -4.46 -3.47
N SER A 17 -12.27 -5.31 -4.42
CA SER A 17 -12.88 -6.60 -4.11
C SER A 17 -11.80 -7.61 -3.73
N LYS A 18 -12.01 -8.27 -2.60
CA LYS A 18 -11.12 -9.30 -2.06
C LYS A 18 -11.90 -10.59 -1.78
N TYR A 19 -11.16 -11.68 -1.62
CA TYR A 19 -11.70 -12.96 -1.21
C TYR A 19 -10.79 -13.59 -0.16
N CYS A 20 -11.37 -14.15 0.90
CA CYS A 20 -10.63 -15.03 1.80
C CYS A 20 -11.52 -16.19 2.27
N SER A 21 -10.89 -17.30 2.64
CA SER A 21 -11.60 -18.51 3.10
C SER A 21 -12.52 -18.28 4.29
N ASN A 22 -12.17 -17.31 5.15
CA ASN A 22 -12.90 -17.05 6.40
C ASN A 22 -14.09 -16.11 6.23
N ASN A 23 -14.06 -15.21 5.24
CA ASN A 23 -15.09 -14.18 5.05
C ASN A 23 -15.80 -14.25 3.70
N GLY A 24 -15.42 -15.18 2.81
CA GLY A 24 -15.93 -15.20 1.44
C GLY A 24 -15.43 -14.00 0.64
N ALA A 25 -16.25 -13.54 -0.31
CA ALA A 25 -16.01 -12.30 -1.05
C ALA A 25 -16.38 -11.10 -0.18
N TYR A 26 -15.52 -10.09 -0.14
CA TYR A 26 -15.73 -8.86 0.63
C TYR A 26 -15.12 -7.66 -0.10
N GLU A 27 -15.46 -6.46 0.32
CA GLU A 27 -14.98 -5.22 -0.29
C GLU A 27 -14.19 -4.37 0.71
N LEU A 28 -13.09 -3.81 0.23
CA LEU A 28 -12.32 -2.79 0.93
C LEU A 28 -12.67 -1.44 0.33
N ALA A 29 -13.30 -0.56 1.11
CA ALA A 29 -13.50 0.82 0.72
C ALA A 29 -12.38 1.70 1.30
N TYR A 30 -11.72 2.45 0.42
CA TYR A 30 -10.77 3.49 0.79
C TYR A 30 -11.56 4.78 0.99
N VAL A 31 -11.64 5.24 2.23
CA VAL A 31 -12.46 6.39 2.65
C VAL A 31 -11.56 7.58 2.91
N TRP A 32 -11.77 8.66 2.17
CA TRP A 32 -11.13 9.95 2.43
C TRP A 32 -11.96 10.76 3.43
N THR A 33 -11.33 11.11 4.55
CA THR A 33 -11.96 11.88 5.64
C THR A 33 -11.84 13.39 5.47
N GLY A 34 -11.21 13.85 4.39
CA GLY A 34 -10.75 15.24 4.24
C GLY A 34 -9.35 15.48 4.83
N LYS A 35 -8.80 14.52 5.58
CA LYS A 35 -7.47 14.63 6.22
C LYS A 35 -6.62 13.38 6.11
N GLU A 36 -7.24 12.20 6.04
CA GLU A 36 -6.55 10.92 5.94
C GLU A 36 -7.37 9.90 5.14
N VAL A 37 -6.70 8.85 4.67
CA VAL A 37 -7.38 7.67 4.10
C VAL A 37 -7.51 6.58 5.16
N ARG A 38 -8.76 6.22 5.45
CA ARG A 38 -9.16 5.07 6.26
C ARG A 38 -9.55 3.92 5.34
N ILE A 39 -9.32 2.68 5.76
CA ILE A 39 -9.75 1.49 5.03
C ILE A 39 -10.87 0.84 5.81
N GLU A 40 -12.01 0.65 5.17
CA GLU A 40 -13.19 0.03 5.77
C GLU A 40 -13.56 -1.26 5.05
N ASN A 41 -13.90 -2.28 5.85
CA ASN A 41 -14.34 -3.56 5.33
C ASN A 41 -15.87 -3.59 5.21
N TYR A 42 -16.35 -3.85 4.00
CA TYR A 42 -17.75 -4.06 3.66
C TYR A 42 -17.99 -5.53 3.34
N ALA A 43 -19.23 -5.98 3.59
CA ALA A 43 -19.67 -7.35 3.29
C ALA A 43 -18.78 -8.47 3.87
N ASN A 44 -18.04 -8.19 4.95
CA ASN A 44 -17.37 -9.25 5.72
C ASN A 44 -18.34 -9.81 6.79
N ALA A 45 -17.99 -10.97 7.35
CA ALA A 45 -18.82 -11.65 8.35
C ALA A 45 -19.08 -10.83 9.64
N TYR A 46 -18.31 -9.75 9.87
CA TYR A 46 -18.30 -9.00 11.13
C TYR A 46 -19.01 -7.63 11.04
N ASN A 47 -18.94 -6.95 9.89
CA ASN A 47 -19.46 -5.60 9.71
C ASN A 47 -20.83 -5.57 9.04
N GLN A 48 -21.28 -6.67 8.41
CA GLN A 48 -22.60 -6.84 7.76
C GLN A 48 -23.04 -5.67 6.83
N GLY A 49 -22.10 -4.83 6.37
CA GLY A 49 -22.40 -3.78 5.40
C GLY A 49 -22.83 -4.40 4.07
N ALA A 50 -23.82 -3.81 3.41
CA ALA A 50 -24.21 -4.24 2.07
C ALA A 50 -23.06 -3.94 1.10
N HIS A 51 -22.83 -4.82 0.12
CA HIS A 51 -21.89 -4.58 -0.99
C HIS A 51 -22.16 -3.23 -1.66
N ASP A 52 -23.43 -2.93 -1.92
CA ASP A 52 -23.87 -1.72 -2.63
C ASP A 52 -23.56 -0.40 -1.90
N ASP A 53 -23.12 -0.44 -0.64
CA ASP A 53 -22.72 0.77 0.11
C ASP A 53 -21.28 1.21 -0.22
N ALA A 54 -20.41 0.32 -0.73
CA ALA A 54 -19.04 0.64 -1.12
C ALA A 54 -19.00 1.19 -2.56
N VAL A 55 -19.55 2.39 -2.78
CA VAL A 55 -19.52 3.06 -4.10
C VAL A 55 -18.61 4.27 -4.05
N VAL A 56 -17.67 4.35 -5.00
CA VAL A 56 -16.82 5.53 -5.19
C VAL A 56 -17.70 6.75 -5.49
N ASN A 57 -17.67 7.73 -4.59
CA ASN A 57 -18.47 8.95 -4.69
C ASN A 57 -17.63 10.24 -4.51
N ALA A 58 -16.31 10.11 -4.45
CA ALA A 58 -15.38 11.23 -4.36
C ALA A 58 -15.26 12.03 -5.66
N SER A 59 -15.07 13.34 -5.55
CA SER A 59 -14.70 14.20 -6.68
C SER A 59 -13.26 13.94 -7.15
N PRO A 60 -12.87 14.33 -8.38
CA PRO A 60 -11.49 14.22 -8.84
C PRO A 60 -10.47 14.90 -7.91
N GLU A 61 -10.83 16.05 -7.35
CA GLU A 61 -9.99 16.80 -6.40
C GLU A 61 -9.81 16.03 -5.09
N GLN A 62 -10.86 15.36 -4.60
CA GLN A 62 -10.80 14.54 -3.41
C GLN A 62 -9.97 13.26 -3.64
N VAL A 63 -10.12 12.62 -4.80
CA VAL A 63 -9.27 11.47 -5.20
C VAL A 63 -7.80 11.89 -5.27
N LYS A 64 -7.51 13.05 -5.88
CA LYS A 64 -6.16 13.59 -5.94
C LYS A 64 -5.59 13.87 -4.55
N ALA A 65 -6.34 14.57 -3.69
CA ALA A 65 -5.91 14.88 -2.33
C ALA A 65 -5.66 13.62 -1.49
N ALA A 66 -6.55 12.63 -1.59
CA ALA A 66 -6.39 11.34 -0.94
C ALA A 66 -5.15 10.58 -1.45
N GLY A 67 -4.89 10.64 -2.76
CA GLY A 67 -3.69 10.05 -3.35
C GLY A 67 -2.39 10.74 -2.93
N ASP A 68 -2.40 12.07 -2.85
CA ASP A 68 -1.25 12.89 -2.38
C ASP A 68 -0.94 12.57 -0.90
N TRP A 69 -1.99 12.42 -0.08
CA TRP A 69 -1.85 11.97 1.31
C TRP A 69 -1.29 10.54 1.37
N TRP A 70 -1.84 9.61 0.57
CA TRP A 70 -1.39 8.21 0.56
C TRP A 70 0.08 8.08 0.18
N GLU A 71 0.52 8.81 -0.84
CA GLU A 71 1.91 8.85 -1.29
C GLU A 71 2.84 9.34 -0.17
N SER A 72 2.39 10.32 0.61
CA SER A 72 3.17 10.89 1.72
C SER A 72 3.20 9.99 2.97
N TYR A 73 2.12 9.25 3.25
CA TYR A 73 1.94 8.50 4.51
C TYR A 73 2.11 6.97 4.39
N SER A 74 2.05 6.39 3.19
CA SER A 74 2.08 4.91 3.06
C SER A 74 3.43 4.28 3.38
N ASN A 75 4.53 5.04 3.34
CA ASN A 75 5.84 4.59 3.84
C ASN A 75 5.84 4.28 5.34
N GLU A 76 4.94 4.89 6.14
CA GLU A 76 4.86 4.66 7.58
C GLU A 76 3.97 3.46 7.95
N ARG A 77 3.03 3.09 7.06
CA ARG A 77 2.00 2.06 7.33
C ARG A 77 2.23 0.74 6.62
N ASN A 78 2.79 0.74 5.42
CA ASN A 78 3.02 -0.48 4.68
C ASN A 78 4.48 -0.91 4.87
N ASN A 79 4.69 -2.01 5.60
CA ASN A 79 5.98 -2.71 5.69
C ASN A 79 6.44 -3.32 4.34
N SER A 80 5.90 -2.84 3.22
CA SER A 80 6.22 -3.25 1.86
C SER A 80 6.70 -2.01 1.09
N TYR A 81 7.82 -2.19 0.40
CA TYR A 81 8.39 -1.19 -0.50
C TYR A 81 8.02 -1.48 -1.96
N ASP A 82 7.06 -2.37 -2.21
CA ASP A 82 6.71 -2.82 -3.56
C ASP A 82 6.30 -1.63 -4.42
N GLY A 83 6.97 -1.45 -5.56
CA GLY A 83 6.72 -0.33 -6.47
C GLY A 83 7.35 1.00 -6.07
N CYS A 84 7.97 1.11 -4.89
CA CYS A 84 8.70 2.31 -4.48
C CYS A 84 9.99 2.49 -5.31
N THR A 85 10.43 3.74 -5.42
CA THR A 85 11.79 4.07 -5.83
C THR A 85 12.60 4.46 -4.60
N VAL A 86 13.73 3.78 -4.38
CA VAL A 86 14.59 3.95 -3.20
C VAL A 86 16.02 4.31 -3.60
N ILE A 87 16.73 4.98 -2.70
CA ILE A 87 18.19 5.17 -2.79
C ILE A 87 18.85 4.32 -1.71
N LEU A 88 19.90 3.59 -2.10
CA LEU A 88 20.69 2.75 -1.19
C LEU A 88 21.94 3.48 -0.68
N SER A 89 22.29 3.27 0.58
CA SER A 89 23.48 3.87 1.23
C SER A 89 24.72 2.99 1.18
N ARG A 90 24.58 1.66 1.28
CA ARG A 90 25.70 0.73 1.58
C ARG A 90 25.54 -0.69 1.03
N SER A 91 24.77 -0.87 -0.03
CA SER A 91 24.64 -2.18 -0.67
C SER A 91 25.94 -2.56 -1.40
N ARG A 92 26.35 -3.83 -1.27
CA ARG A 92 27.44 -4.41 -2.07
C ARG A 92 26.93 -5.08 -3.36
N LYS A 93 25.61 -5.21 -3.51
CA LYS A 93 24.96 -5.97 -4.59
C LYS A 93 24.32 -5.08 -5.65
N ALA A 94 24.03 -3.83 -5.31
CA ALA A 94 23.35 -2.87 -6.17
C ALA A 94 24.03 -1.50 -6.09
N PRO A 95 23.90 -0.65 -7.13
CA PRO A 95 24.38 0.73 -7.10
C PRO A 95 23.85 1.51 -5.90
N ASN A 96 24.70 2.33 -5.29
CA ASN A 96 24.33 3.22 -4.19
C ASN A 96 24.18 4.65 -4.70
N LYS A 97 23.43 5.49 -3.97
CA LYS A 97 23.21 6.91 -4.29
C LYS A 97 22.53 7.17 -5.65
N VAL A 98 21.88 6.15 -6.21
CA VAL A 98 21.04 6.27 -7.41
C VAL A 98 19.63 5.76 -7.10
N PRO A 99 18.59 6.32 -7.73
CA PRO A 99 17.23 5.81 -7.59
C PRO A 99 17.09 4.42 -8.22
N LEU A 100 16.58 3.46 -7.45
CA LEU A 100 16.30 2.09 -7.89
C LEU A 100 14.84 1.74 -7.62
N LYS A 101 14.19 1.08 -8.57
CA LYS A 101 12.81 0.61 -8.41
C LYS A 101 12.80 -0.71 -7.65
N VAL A 102 11.94 -0.79 -6.64
CA VAL A 102 11.67 -2.02 -5.90
C VAL A 102 10.54 -2.76 -6.62
N ILE A 103 10.80 -4.00 -6.99
CA ILE A 103 9.81 -4.86 -7.66
C ILE A 103 9.06 -5.71 -6.63
N GLN A 104 9.75 -6.10 -5.55
CA GLN A 104 9.20 -6.95 -4.49
C GLN A 104 9.92 -6.68 -3.17
N SER A 105 9.25 -6.91 -2.05
CA SER A 105 9.77 -6.79 -0.71
C SER A 105 9.28 -7.98 0.13
N GLU A 106 10.15 -8.43 1.04
CA GLU A 106 9.88 -9.53 1.95
C GLU A 106 10.09 -9.05 3.38
N PRO A 107 9.10 -9.27 4.27
CA PRO A 107 9.26 -8.93 5.68
C PRO A 107 10.27 -9.86 6.34
N ALA A 108 10.78 -9.46 7.51
CA ALA A 108 11.62 -10.34 8.31
C ALA A 108 10.81 -11.56 8.80
N TYR A 109 11.43 -12.74 8.82
CA TYR A 109 10.80 -13.98 9.26
C TYR A 109 11.81 -14.91 9.97
N TYR A 110 11.31 -15.92 10.67
CA TYR A 110 12.12 -17.02 11.18
C TYR A 110 11.99 -18.20 10.24
N ASN A 111 13.12 -18.76 9.80
CA ASN A 111 13.12 -19.96 8.97
C ASN A 111 12.84 -21.22 9.81
N ASP A 112 12.76 -22.38 9.16
CA ASP A 112 12.50 -23.68 9.80
C ASP A 112 13.57 -24.09 10.83
N TYR A 113 14.75 -23.45 10.78
CA TYR A 113 15.84 -23.64 11.73
C TYR A 113 15.83 -22.60 12.86
N ASN A 114 14.73 -21.86 13.02
CA ASN A 114 14.55 -20.79 13.99
C ASN A 114 15.62 -19.68 13.90
N GLN A 115 16.14 -19.44 12.70
CA GLN A 115 17.08 -18.35 12.42
C GLN A 115 16.30 -17.17 11.84
N ARG A 116 16.60 -15.96 12.36
CA ARG A 116 16.02 -14.73 11.85
C ARG A 116 16.61 -14.40 10.48
N VAL A 117 15.75 -14.32 9.47
CA VAL A 117 16.04 -13.73 8.16
C VAL A 117 15.53 -12.29 8.19
N ASP A 118 16.44 -11.34 7.98
CA ASP A 118 16.06 -9.93 7.94
C ASP A 118 15.27 -9.58 6.68
N ALA A 119 14.45 -8.52 6.77
CA ALA A 119 13.66 -8.03 5.66
C ALA A 119 14.54 -7.61 4.47
N GLN A 120 14.06 -7.89 3.26
CA GLN A 120 14.79 -7.64 2.01
C GLN A 120 13.90 -6.98 0.97
N ILE A 121 14.53 -6.27 0.04
CA ILE A 121 13.90 -5.68 -1.15
C ILE A 121 14.59 -6.22 -2.40
N HIS A 122 13.81 -6.49 -3.44
CA HIS A 122 14.27 -6.88 -4.76
C HIS A 122 14.28 -5.65 -5.67
N VAL A 123 15.47 -5.19 -6.06
CA VAL A 123 15.62 -3.97 -6.87
C VAL A 123 15.90 -4.29 -8.33
N GLU A 124 15.29 -3.52 -9.22
CA GLU A 124 15.49 -3.56 -10.67
C GLU A 124 16.81 -2.89 -11.07
N LEU A 125 17.57 -3.52 -11.97
CA LEU A 125 18.81 -3.03 -12.57
C LEU A 125 18.71 -3.18 -14.10
N GLU A 126 19.55 -2.45 -14.84
CA GLU A 126 19.57 -2.53 -16.32
C GLU A 126 19.77 -3.96 -16.86
N ALA A 127 20.59 -4.77 -16.17
CA ALA A 127 20.95 -6.12 -16.58
C ALA A 127 20.30 -7.23 -15.75
N GLY A 128 19.29 -6.92 -14.92
CA GLY A 128 18.62 -7.91 -14.08
C GLY A 128 18.04 -7.33 -12.80
N SER A 129 18.07 -8.12 -11.72
CA SER A 129 17.57 -7.68 -10.42
C SER A 129 18.28 -8.44 -9.29
N VAL A 130 18.35 -7.82 -8.10
CA VAL A 130 19.07 -8.38 -6.95
C VAL A 130 18.37 -8.10 -5.63
N TRP A 131 18.42 -9.07 -4.72
CA TRP A 131 17.93 -8.92 -3.36
C TRP A 131 18.93 -8.18 -2.47
N VAL A 132 18.45 -7.12 -1.82
CA VAL A 132 19.21 -6.26 -0.91
C VAL A 132 18.48 -6.20 0.43
N ASN A 133 19.23 -6.18 1.54
CA ASN A 133 18.63 -5.99 2.86
C ASN A 133 17.94 -4.61 2.96
N GLN A 134 16.75 -4.56 3.54
CA GLN A 134 15.97 -3.32 3.67
C GLN A 134 16.73 -2.24 4.46
N SER A 135 17.61 -2.62 5.39
CA SER A 135 18.47 -1.68 6.15
C SER A 135 19.56 -0.98 5.31
N CYS A 136 19.65 -1.30 4.01
CA CYS A 136 20.48 -0.55 3.06
C CYS A 136 19.76 0.66 2.47
N ILE A 137 18.44 0.76 2.62
CA ILE A 137 17.65 1.92 2.15
C ILE A 137 18.07 3.14 2.96
N ALA A 138 18.53 4.16 2.24
CA ALA A 138 18.84 5.48 2.80
C ALA A 138 17.61 6.38 2.77
N GLU A 139 16.87 6.32 1.66
CA GLU A 139 15.78 7.23 1.34
C GLU A 139 14.77 6.53 0.42
N VAL A 140 13.49 6.83 0.62
CA VAL A 140 12.42 6.51 -0.35
C VAL A 140 12.14 7.78 -1.16
N VAL A 141 12.52 7.75 -2.44
CA VAL A 141 12.40 8.89 -3.37
C VAL A 141 10.99 9.02 -3.91
N LYS A 142 10.34 7.90 -4.16
CA LYS A 142 8.99 7.85 -4.72
C LYS A 142 8.23 6.68 -4.14
N VAL A 143 6.97 6.93 -3.82
CA VAL A 143 6.01 5.93 -3.38
C VAL A 143 4.98 5.73 -4.49
N PRO A 144 4.58 4.48 -4.81
CA PRO A 144 3.56 4.28 -5.81
C PRO A 144 2.23 4.84 -5.33
N ARG A 145 1.55 5.60 -6.20
CA ARG A 145 0.18 6.01 -5.94
C ARG A 145 -0.73 4.78 -5.92
N PRO A 146 -1.76 4.77 -5.06
CA PRO A 146 -2.70 3.66 -5.01
C PRO A 146 -3.49 3.59 -6.32
N PHE A 147 -3.97 2.40 -6.70
CA PHE A 147 -4.60 2.16 -8.01
C PHE A 147 -5.72 3.17 -8.34
N TRP A 148 -6.48 3.60 -7.33
CA TRP A 148 -7.58 4.54 -7.46
C TRP A 148 -7.14 6.01 -7.63
N ALA A 149 -5.88 6.35 -7.38
CA ALA A 149 -5.29 7.69 -7.59
C ALA A 149 -4.20 7.72 -8.66
N THR A 150 -4.24 6.79 -9.62
CA THR A 150 -3.29 6.72 -10.75
C THR A 150 -3.71 7.53 -11.98
N LYS A 151 -4.93 8.09 -11.98
CA LYS A 151 -5.49 8.87 -13.09
C LYS A 151 -5.36 10.37 -12.87
#